data_AF-A0A183I234-F1
#
_entry.id   AF-A0A183I234-F1
#
_cell.length_a   1.000
_cell.length_b   1.000
_cell.length_c   1.000
_cell.angle_alpha   90.00
_cell.angle_beta   90.00
_cell.angle_gamma   90.00
#
_symmetry.space_group_name_H-M   'P 1'
#
loop_
_entity.id
_entity.type
_entity.pdbx_description
1 polymer ?
#
loop_
_entity_poly.entity_id
_entity_poly.type
_entity_poly.pdbx_seq_one_letter_code
_entity_poly.pdbx_strand_id
1 'polypeptide(L)' 'MSCADFMDWVIGNGAQHFGVVIRDCANEGGKGLFATTDFRENETIICIPLEIIITAGFVAELPGYCDVFKRFSIIYKR' A
#
# COMPACT_ATOMS: atom_id res chain seq x y z
N MET A 1 5.80 -13.93 1.96
CA MET A 1 6.61 -12.71 1.79
C MET A 1 6.94 -12.21 3.18
N SER A 2 8.21 -12.06 3.51
CA SER A 2 8.66 -11.49 4.78
C SER A 2 8.43 -9.96 4.80
N CYS A 3 8.52 -9.33 5.96
CA CYS A 3 8.49 -7.86 6.03
C CYS A 3 9.64 -7.22 5.26
N ALA A 4 10.82 -7.86 5.25
CA ALA A 4 11.98 -7.39 4.50
C ALA A 4 11.71 -7.47 3.00
N ASP A 5 11.20 -8.63 2.53
CA ASP A 5 10.86 -8.82 1.11
C ASP A 5 9.83 -7.79 0.63
N PHE A 6 8.85 -7.45 1.49
CA PHE A 6 7.85 -6.43 1.19
C PHE A 6 8.47 -5.03 1.09
N MET A 7 9.34 -4.67 2.04
CA MET A 7 10.03 -3.38 2.04
C MET A 7 10.94 -3.24 0.80
N ASP A 8 11.70 -4.29 0.47
CA ASP A 8 12.53 -4.32 -0.72
C ASP A 8 11.69 -4.19 -2.00
N TRP A 9 10.53 -4.86 -2.05
CA TRP A 9 9.62 -4.77 -3.18
C TRP A 9 9.04 -3.35 -3.35
N VAL A 10 8.57 -2.70 -2.28
CA VAL A 10 8.00 -1.34 -2.40
C VAL A 10 9.07 -0.33 -2.82
N ILE A 11 10.30 -0.45 -2.31
CA ILE A 11 11.43 0.39 -2.72
C ILE A 11 11.76 0.15 -4.19
N GLY A 12 11.80 -1.12 -4.62
CA GLY A 12 12.02 -1.49 -6.02
C GLY A 12 10.96 -0.94 -6.99
N ASN A 13 9.78 -0.57 -6.49
CA ASN A 13 8.70 0.04 -7.25
C ASN A 13 8.58 1.56 -7.01
N GLY A 14 9.62 2.21 -6.48
CA GLY A 14 9.74 3.66 -6.39
C GLY A 14 9.25 4.29 -5.08
N ALA A 15 8.82 3.49 -4.10
CA ALA A 15 8.58 4.01 -2.77
C ALA A 15 9.87 4.46 -2.09
N GLN A 16 9.77 5.46 -1.23
CA GLN A 16 10.87 5.92 -0.40
C GLN A 16 10.45 5.87 1.05
N HIS A 17 11.37 5.48 1.91
CA HIS A 17 11.19 5.56 3.35
C HIS A 17 12.51 5.96 4.00
N PHE A 18 12.41 6.69 5.11
CA PHE A 18 13.56 7.17 5.86
C PHE A 18 13.46 6.70 7.30
N GLY A 19 14.46 5.94 7.75
CA GLY A 19 14.60 5.57 9.16
C GLY A 19 13.44 4.77 9.75
N VAL A 20 12.75 3.94 8.96
CA VAL A 20 11.64 3.09 9.43
C VAL A 20 11.80 1.64 9.03
N VAL A 21 11.30 0.74 9.88
CA VAL A 21 11.24 -0.71 9.65
C VAL A 21 9.90 -1.29 10.11
N ILE A 22 9.48 -2.40 9.52
CA ILE A 22 8.28 -3.13 9.95
C ILE A 22 8.67 -4.17 11.01
N ARG A 23 7.96 -4.20 12.14
CA ARG A 23 8.15 -5.19 13.21
C ARG A 23 6.80 -5.74 13.68
N ASP A 24 6.81 -6.93 14.27
CA ASP A 24 5.62 -7.51 14.93
C ASP A 24 5.40 -6.87 16.31
N CYS A 25 4.18 -6.42 16.55
CA CYS A 25 3.63 -6.00 17.84
C CYS A 25 2.76 -7.13 18.39
N ALA A 26 3.38 -8.10 19.06
CA ALA A 26 2.71 -9.29 19.58
C ALA A 26 1.49 -8.99 20.48
N ASN A 27 1.46 -7.81 21.11
CA ASN A 27 0.43 -7.43 22.08
C ASN A 27 -0.58 -6.39 21.55
N GLU A 28 -0.41 -5.90 20.31
CA GLU A 28 -1.21 -4.77 19.77
C GLU A 28 -1.84 -5.07 18.40
N GLY A 29 -1.94 -6.34 18.02
CA GLY A 29 -2.80 -6.76 16.90
C GLY A 29 -2.13 -6.87 15.53
N GLY A 30 -0.80 -6.96 15.45
CA GLY A 30 -0.13 -7.28 14.19
C GLY A 30 1.21 -6.59 14.01
N LYS A 31 1.48 -6.09 12.80
CA LYS A 31 2.74 -5.44 12.42
C LYS A 31 2.59 -3.93 12.42
N GLY A 32 3.65 -3.23 12.82
CA GLY A 32 3.71 -1.76 12.85
C GLY A 32 5.00 -1.23 12.23
N LEU A 33 5.00 0.08 11.95
CA LEU A 33 6.19 0.82 11.54
C LEU A 33 6.91 1.39 12.77
N PHE A 34 8.21 1.16 12.83
CA PHE A 34 9.07 1.59 13.93
C PHE A 34 10.19 2.49 13.44
N ALA A 35 10.40 3.59 14.14
CA ALA A 35 11.52 4.48 13.93
C ALA A 35 12.85 3.76 14.27
N THR A 36 13.86 3.97 13.43
CA THR A 36 15.25 3.58 13.69
C THR A 36 16.15 4.79 13.90
N THR A 37 15.57 5.99 13.86
CA THR A 37 16.23 7.28 14.06
C THR A 37 15.22 8.29 14.59
N ASP A 38 15.68 9.45 15.03
CA ASP A 38 14.82 10.53 15.51
C ASP A 38 14.29 11.35 14.32
N PHE A 39 13.02 11.75 14.39
CA PHE A 39 12.36 12.57 13.38
C PHE A 39 11.99 13.94 13.91
N ARG A 40 11.93 14.92 13.01
CA ARG A 40 11.37 16.24 13.31
C ARG A 40 9.88 16.27 13.04
N GLU A 41 9.20 17.20 13.70
CA GLU A 41 7.81 17.50 13.39
C GLU A 41 7.70 17.96 11.93
N ASN A 42 6.69 17.45 11.21
CA ASN A 42 6.43 17.69 9.78
C ASN A 42 7.49 17.13 8.81
N GLU A 43 8.38 16.25 9.28
CA GLU A 43 9.29 15.52 8.39
C GLU A 43 8.51 14.45 7.59
N THR A 44 8.79 14.37 6.29
CA THR A 44 8.17 13.34 5.44
C THR A 44 8.96 12.04 5.59
N ILE A 45 8.36 11.05 6.24
CA ILE A 45 9.03 9.77 6.57
C ILE A 45 8.87 8.75 5.44
N ILE A 46 7.74 8.79 4.71
CA ILE A 46 7.39 7.80 3.68
C ILE A 46 6.76 8.51 2.50
N CYS A 47 7.21 8.16 1.29
CA CYS A 47 6.59 8.57 0.02
C CYS A 47 6.19 7.31 -0.75
N ILE A 48 4.90 7.21 -1.11
CA ILE A 48 4.34 6.06 -1.82
C ILE A 48 3.88 6.52 -3.22
N PRO A 49 4.47 5.99 -4.31
CA PRO A 49 3.99 6.27 -5.66
C PRO A 49 2.56 5.76 -5.87
N LEU A 50 1.80 6.42 -6.74
CA LEU A 50 0.42 6.01 -7.04
C LEU A 50 0.38 4.64 -7.73
N GLU A 51 1.44 4.31 -8.47
CA GLU A 51 1.61 3.11 -9.28
C GLU A 51 1.58 1.81 -8.47
N ILE A 52 1.92 1.88 -7.18
CA ILE A 52 1.86 0.71 -6.27
C ILE A 52 0.56 0.63 -5.47
N ILE A 53 -0.32 1.62 -5.60
CA ILE A 53 -1.59 1.67 -4.89
C ILE A 53 -2.64 0.92 -5.72
N ILE A 54 -3.19 -0.14 -5.14
CA ILE A 54 -4.33 -0.82 -5.71
C ILE A 54 -5.59 -0.01 -5.36
N THR A 55 -6.13 0.68 -6.36
CA THR A 55 -7.37 1.46 -6.23
C THR A 55 -8.56 0.69 -6.82
N ALA A 56 -9.79 1.04 -6.44
CA ALA A 56 -10.98 0.46 -7.05
C ALA A 56 -11.06 0.72 -8.56
N GLY A 57 -10.62 1.89 -9.03
CA GLY A 57 -10.51 2.22 -10.45
C GLY A 57 -9.52 1.31 -11.17
N PHE A 58 -8.32 1.12 -10.59
CA PHE A 58 -7.32 0.20 -11.11
C PHE A 58 -7.89 -1.23 -11.27
N VAL A 59 -8.60 -1.73 -10.24
CA VAL A 59 -9.21 -3.06 -10.31
C VAL A 59 -10.33 -3.13 -11.37
N ALA A 60 -11.10 -2.06 -11.54
CA ALA A 60 -12.15 -1.99 -12.56
C ALA A 60 -11.60 -2.07 -13.98
N GLU A 61 -10.35 -1.65 -14.20
CA GLU A 61 -9.66 -1.68 -15.50
C GLU A 61 -8.87 -2.97 -15.75
N LEU A 62 -8.66 -3.81 -14.73
CA LEU A 62 -7.95 -5.09 -14.89
C LEU A 62 -8.70 -6.04 -15.85
N PRO A 63 -7.98 -6.68 -16.79
CA PRO A 63 -8.55 -7.71 -17.64
C PRO A 63 -9.22 -8.82 -16.82
N GLY A 64 -10.50 -9.10 -17.09
CA GLY A 64 -11.33 -10.07 -16.36
C GLY A 64 -12.19 -9.47 -15.24
N TYR A 65 -11.76 -8.39 -14.59
CA TYR A 65 -12.58 -7.66 -13.59
C TYR A 65 -13.49 -6.62 -14.25
N CYS A 66 -13.04 -6.02 -15.36
CA CYS A 66 -13.86 -5.15 -16.22
C CYS A 66 -15.27 -5.70 -16.45
N ASP A 67 -15.39 -6.98 -16.80
CA ASP A 67 -16.67 -7.60 -17.16
C ASP A 67 -17.57 -7.84 -15.96
N VAL A 68 -16.98 -8.10 -14.78
CA VAL A 68 -17.72 -8.21 -13.52
C VAL A 68 -18.35 -6.86 -13.16
N PHE A 69 -17.57 -5.77 -13.20
CA PHE A 69 -18.09 -4.43 -12.88
C PHE A 69 -19.11 -3.92 -13.90
N LYS A 70 -18.92 -4.20 -15.20
CA LYS A 70 -19.91 -3.89 -16.24
C LYS A 70 -21.23 -4.64 -16.02
N ARG A 71 -21.19 -5.89 -15.53
CA ARG A 71 -22.40 -6.68 -15.23
C ARG A 71 -23.28 -6.05 -14.15
N PHE A 72 -22.68 -5.42 -13.14
CA PHE A 72 -23.42 -4.78 -12.04
C PHE A 72 -23.77 -3.31 -12.30
N SER A 73 -23.06 -2.63 -13.20
CA SER A 73 -23.38 -1.26 -13.64
C SER A 73 -24.76 -1.15 -14.31
N ILE A 74 -25.23 -2.22 -14.98
CA ILE A 74 -26.55 -2.24 -15.62
C ILE A 74 -27.71 -2.22 -14.60
N ILE A 75 -27.46 -2.59 -13.34
CA ILE A 75 -28.49 -2.69 -12.30
C ILE A 75 -28.75 -1.35 -11.58
N TYR A 76 -27.85 -0.36 -11.69
CA TYR A 76 -27.93 0.92 -10.97
C TYR A 76 -28.02 2.17 -11.89
N LYS A 77 -28.75 2.08 -13.00
CA LYS A 77 -29.30 3.29 -13.64
C LYS A 77 -30.65 3.61 -12.98
N ARG A 78 -30.64 4.45 -11.94
CA ARG A 78 -31.80 5.27 -11.56
C ARG A 78 -31.70 6.62 -12.26
#